data_AF-A0A7I7K3P9-F1
#
_entry.id   AF-A0A7I7K3P9-F1
#
_cell.length_a   1.000
_cell.length_b   1.000
_cell.length_c   1.000
_cell.angle_alpha   90.00
_cell.angle_beta   90.00
_cell.angle_gamma   90.00
#
_symmetry.space_group_name_H-M   'P 1'
#
loop_
_entity.id
_entity.type
_entity.pdbx_description
1 polymer ?
#
loop_
_entity_poly.entity_id
_entity_poly.type
_entity_poly.pdbx_seq_one_letter_code
_entity_poly.pdbx_strand_id
1 'polypeptide(L)'
;MVHTLKVSNRPHKLTQELDMLSHRTFARRMLVAAVSTGAVLVGAAAPVSAQPAPPPPNCTAADLAGIMSGVMAATSAYLFTHPPVNDFFTSMKDVPKEERREALVSFLDANPQVKAEMQGIRQPAVDFRQRCG
;
A
#
# COMPACT_ATOMS: atom_id res chain seq x y z
N MET A 1 -9.80 -14.73 -34.42
CA MET A 1 -8.70 -14.05 -35.16
C MET A 1 -8.34 -12.79 -34.40
N VAL A 2 -7.14 -12.77 -33.82
CA VAL A 2 -6.62 -11.67 -32.99
C VAL A 2 -6.24 -10.51 -33.91
N HIS A 3 -6.90 -9.36 -33.76
CA HIS A 3 -6.49 -8.13 -34.42
C HIS A 3 -5.27 -7.55 -33.69
N THR A 4 -4.11 -7.65 -34.33
CA THR A 4 -2.83 -7.10 -33.88
C THR A 4 -2.77 -5.58 -34.11
N LEU A 5 -2.57 -4.90 -32.98
CA LEU A 5 -2.01 -3.57 -32.71
C LEU A 5 -1.50 -2.74 -33.93
N LYS A 6 -2.09 -1.55 -34.07
CA LYS A 6 -1.62 -0.47 -34.95
C LYS A 6 -0.32 0.13 -34.40
N VAL A 7 0.78 -0.05 -35.13
CA VAL A 7 2.12 0.46 -34.82
C VAL A 7 2.12 2.00 -34.88
N SER A 8 2.47 2.62 -33.75
CA SER A 8 2.60 4.07 -33.56
C SER A 8 3.90 4.58 -34.21
N ASN A 9 3.76 5.52 -35.14
CA ASN A 9 4.84 6.16 -35.90
C ASN A 9 5.60 7.17 -35.01
N ARG A 10 6.84 6.88 -34.61
CA ARG A 10 7.72 7.81 -33.88
C ARG A 10 8.96 8.16 -34.73
N PRO A 11 9.33 9.45 -34.85
CA PRO A 11 10.43 9.90 -35.70
C PRO A 11 11.81 9.38 -35.21
N HIS A 12 12.53 8.75 -36.13
CA HIS A 12 13.76 7.96 -35.99
C HIS A 12 15.01 8.65 -35.39
N LYS A 13 14.95 9.90 -34.91
CA LYS A 13 16.16 10.72 -34.70
C LYS A 13 16.63 10.90 -33.26
N LEU A 14 15.91 10.41 -32.25
CA LEU A 14 16.29 10.58 -30.83
C LEU A 14 16.70 9.29 -30.10
N THR A 15 16.63 8.13 -30.75
CA THR A 15 16.94 6.83 -30.13
C THR A 15 18.41 6.42 -30.20
N GLN A 16 19.25 7.10 -30.98
CA GLN A 16 20.61 6.61 -31.25
C GLN A 16 21.62 6.82 -30.09
N GLU A 17 21.43 7.81 -29.23
CA GLU A 17 22.39 8.14 -28.15
C GLU A 17 22.19 7.33 -26.86
N LEU A 18 21.00 6.77 -26.61
CA LEU A 18 20.68 6.01 -25.38
C LEU A 18 20.97 4.50 -25.49
N ASP A 19 21.09 3.96 -26.70
CA ASP A 19 21.38 2.53 -26.93
C ASP A 19 22.85 2.16 -26.64
N MET A 20 23.79 3.10 -26.84
CA MET A 20 25.22 2.79 -26.70
C MET A 20 25.67 2.59 -25.24
N LEU A 21 24.92 3.15 -24.26
CA LEU A 21 25.19 2.98 -22.83
C LEU A 21 24.51 1.73 -22.24
N SER A 22 23.47 1.21 -22.91
CA SER A 22 22.65 0.08 -22.45
C SER A 22 23.35 -1.29 -22.64
N HIS A 23 24.18 -1.41 -23.69
CA HIS A 23 24.88 -2.67 -24.01
C HIS A 23 26.06 -2.99 -23.08
N ARG A 24 26.70 -1.99 -22.44
CA ARG A 24 27.85 -2.20 -21.56
C ARG A 24 27.49 -2.77 -20.18
N THR A 25 26.26 -2.58 -19.73
CA THR A 25 25.79 -3.11 -18.43
C THR A 25 25.23 -4.53 -18.53
N PHE A 26 24.77 -4.96 -19.71
CA PHE A 26 24.16 -6.28 -19.91
C PHE A 26 25.21 -7.42 -20.02
N ALA A 27 26.44 -7.11 -20.42
CA ALA A 27 27.52 -8.08 -20.58
C ALA A 27 28.14 -8.58 -19.25
N ARG A 28 27.70 -8.08 -18.09
CA ARG A 28 28.31 -8.40 -16.78
C ARG A 28 27.55 -9.46 -15.96
N ARG A 29 26.53 -10.11 -16.53
CA ARG A 29 25.72 -11.16 -15.86
C ARG A 29 25.68 -12.48 -16.63
N MET A 30 26.84 -12.95 -17.06
CA MET A 30 27.04 -14.36 -17.40
C MET A 30 28.34 -14.81 -16.77
N LEU A 31 28.22 -15.67 -15.77
CA LEU A 31 29.15 -16.73 -15.33
C LEU A 31 28.82 -17.06 -13.86
N VAL A 32 28.09 -18.16 -13.64
CA VAL A 32 28.61 -19.39 -12.99
C VAL A 32 27.46 -20.40 -13.02
N ALA A 33 27.50 -21.31 -13.97
CA ALA A 33 26.90 -22.62 -13.81
C ALA A 33 27.96 -23.49 -13.11
N ALA A 34 27.68 -23.90 -11.87
CA ALA A 34 28.39 -24.98 -11.23
C ALA A 34 27.34 -25.92 -10.63
N VAL A 35 27.01 -26.95 -11.40
CA VAL A 35 26.39 -28.17 -10.87
C VAL A 35 27.46 -28.83 -9.99
N SER A 36 27.27 -28.86 -8.68
CA SER A 36 28.10 -29.64 -7.77
C SER A 36 27.28 -30.77 -7.16
N THR A 37 27.60 -31.98 -7.59
CA THR A 37 27.25 -33.28 -7.02
C THR A 37 27.61 -33.32 -5.52
N GLY A 38 26.80 -34.00 -4.70
CA GLY A 38 26.93 -33.97 -3.24
C GLY A 38 28.21 -34.61 -2.68
N ALA A 39 28.67 -34.06 -1.55
CA ALA A 39 29.44 -34.74 -0.48
C ALA A 39 29.56 -33.83 0.77
N VAL A 40 28.90 -34.27 1.85
CA VAL A 40 29.23 -34.22 3.30
C VAL A 40 30.27 -33.20 3.86
N LEU A 41 29.77 -32.35 4.78
CA LEU A 41 30.34 -31.80 6.03
C LEU A 41 31.86 -31.56 6.16
N VAL A 42 32.29 -30.29 6.30
CA VAL A 42 33.20 -29.76 7.37
C VAL A 42 33.00 -28.23 7.47
N GLY A 43 33.01 -27.72 8.71
CA GLY A 43 32.60 -26.38 9.12
C GLY A 43 33.29 -25.22 8.41
N ALA A 44 32.48 -24.43 7.70
CA ALA A 44 32.66 -22.99 7.65
C ALA A 44 31.55 -22.41 8.52
N ALA A 45 31.91 -21.66 9.56
CA ALA A 45 30.98 -20.79 10.26
C ALA A 45 30.54 -19.72 9.26
N ALA A 46 29.60 -20.07 8.37
CA ALA A 46 28.77 -19.07 7.74
C ALA A 46 28.11 -18.31 8.90
N PRO A 47 28.12 -16.98 8.92
CA PRO A 47 27.24 -16.27 9.83
C PRO A 47 25.85 -16.82 9.50
N VAL A 48 25.28 -17.56 10.45
CA VAL A 48 23.84 -17.82 10.45
C VAL A 48 23.28 -16.41 10.41
N SER A 49 22.84 -15.99 9.23
CA SER A 49 22.02 -14.81 9.10
C SER A 49 20.85 -15.12 10.00
N ALA A 50 20.87 -14.54 11.20
CA ALA A 50 19.75 -14.62 12.12
C ALA A 50 18.58 -14.07 11.31
N GLN A 51 17.75 -14.97 10.79
CA GLN A 51 16.50 -14.58 10.15
C GLN A 51 15.81 -13.70 11.18
N PRO A 52 15.42 -12.45 10.82
CA PRO A 52 14.65 -11.62 11.72
C PRO A 52 13.52 -12.47 12.29
N ALA A 53 13.34 -12.42 13.61
CA ALA A 53 12.26 -13.15 14.25
C ALA A 53 10.96 -12.85 13.47
N PRO A 54 10.16 -13.88 13.14
CA PRO A 54 8.95 -13.66 12.37
C PRO A 54 8.08 -12.62 13.09
N PRO A 55 7.43 -11.70 12.35
CA PRO A 55 6.59 -10.69 12.97
C PRO A 55 5.52 -11.36 13.84
N PRO A 56 5.05 -10.69 14.91
CA PRO A 56 3.96 -11.22 15.71
C PRO A 56 2.78 -11.58 14.80
N PRO A 57 2.06 -12.67 15.10
CA PRO A 57 0.97 -13.13 14.25
C PRO A 57 -0.09 -12.04 14.11
N ASN A 58 -0.62 -11.88 12.90
CA ASN A 58 -1.63 -10.87 12.54
C ASN A 58 -1.14 -9.40 12.56
N CYS A 59 0.16 -9.16 12.42
CA CYS A 59 0.75 -7.81 12.31
C CYS A 59 1.39 -7.55 10.94
N THR A 60 0.86 -8.17 9.88
CA THR A 60 1.35 -7.97 8.51
C THR A 60 0.63 -6.81 7.80
N ALA A 61 1.19 -6.38 6.67
CA ALA A 61 0.53 -5.42 5.80
C ALA A 61 -0.84 -5.94 5.28
N ALA A 62 -0.97 -7.26 5.08
CA ALA A 62 -2.23 -7.87 4.67
C ALA A 62 -3.30 -7.75 5.77
N ASP A 63 -2.91 -7.92 7.03
CA ASP A 63 -3.81 -7.76 8.18
C ASP A 63 -4.30 -6.33 8.31
N LEU A 64 -3.39 -5.35 8.21
CA LEU A 64 -3.75 -3.93 8.22
C LEU A 64 -4.70 -3.58 7.07
N ALA A 65 -4.42 -4.06 5.86
CA ALA A 65 -5.26 -3.81 4.69
C ALA A 65 -6.69 -4.38 4.89
N GLY A 66 -6.80 -5.59 5.44
CA GLY A 66 -8.09 -6.21 5.78
C GLY A 66 -8.88 -5.37 6.79
N ILE A 67 -8.22 -4.90 7.86
CA ILE A 67 -8.84 -4.04 8.88
C ILE A 67 -9.33 -2.73 8.27
N MET A 68 -8.47 -2.05 7.49
CA MET A 68 -8.83 -0.77 6.88
C MET A 68 -9.97 -0.92 5.86
N SER A 69 -10.02 -2.03 5.12
CA SER A 69 -11.15 -2.35 4.24
C SER A 69 -12.45 -2.46 5.03
N GLY A 70 -12.44 -3.16 6.17
CA GLY A 70 -13.59 -3.27 7.08
C GLY A 70 -14.05 -1.92 7.64
N VAL A 71 -13.11 -1.06 8.06
CA VAL A 71 -13.40 0.30 8.53
C VAL A 71 -14.08 1.13 7.44
N MET A 72 -13.62 1.05 6.19
CA MET A 72 -14.24 1.78 5.08
C MET A 72 -15.62 1.25 4.72
N ALA A 73 -15.81 -0.08 4.74
CA ALA A 73 -17.12 -0.69 4.52
C ALA A 73 -18.13 -0.28 5.60
N ALA A 74 -17.73 -0.29 6.88
CA ALA A 74 -18.56 0.17 7.98
C ALA A 74 -18.87 1.66 7.89
N THR A 75 -17.90 2.48 7.47
CA THR A 75 -18.11 3.92 7.21
C THR A 75 -19.16 4.12 6.12
N SER A 76 -19.08 3.38 5.01
CA SER A 76 -20.07 3.45 3.92
C SER A 76 -21.48 3.13 4.42
N ALA A 77 -21.64 2.02 5.15
CA ALA A 77 -22.92 1.62 5.72
C ALA A 77 -23.48 2.67 6.71
N TYR A 78 -22.60 3.26 7.53
CA TYR A 78 -22.98 4.35 8.44
C TYR A 78 -23.50 5.56 7.66
N LEU A 79 -22.77 6.02 6.65
CA LEU A 79 -23.17 7.20 5.89
C LEU A 79 -24.52 6.99 5.18
N PHE A 80 -24.79 5.81 4.62
CA PHE A 80 -26.10 5.52 4.02
C PHE A 80 -27.27 5.50 5.02
N THR A 81 -26.99 5.20 6.29
CA THR A 81 -27.99 5.19 7.36
C THR A 81 -28.08 6.51 8.11
N HIS A 82 -27.17 7.44 7.84
CA HIS A 82 -27.11 8.78 8.44
C HIS A 82 -27.05 9.85 7.34
N PRO A 83 -28.15 10.10 6.59
CA PRO A 83 -28.16 11.04 5.47
C PRO A 83 -27.61 12.43 5.80
N PRO A 84 -27.92 13.06 6.95
CA PRO A 84 -27.33 14.36 7.30
C PRO A 84 -25.80 14.33 7.45
N VAL A 85 -25.24 13.22 7.94
CA VAL A 85 -23.79 13.04 8.06
C VAL A 85 -23.19 12.81 6.68
N ASN A 86 -23.83 12.01 5.84
CA ASN A 86 -23.40 11.81 4.45
C ASN A 86 -23.39 13.11 3.65
N ASP A 87 -24.39 13.97 3.82
CA ASP A 87 -24.45 15.27 3.16
C ASP A 87 -23.28 16.16 3.58
N PHE A 88 -22.94 16.19 4.87
CA PHE A 88 -21.76 16.90 5.38
C PHE A 88 -20.45 16.36 4.77
N PHE A 89 -20.24 15.04 4.78
CA PHE A 89 -19.03 14.45 4.20
C PHE A 89 -18.96 14.66 2.68
N THR A 90 -20.10 14.73 1.99
CA THR A 90 -20.19 15.03 0.56
C THR A 90 -19.87 16.49 0.26
N SER A 91 -20.36 17.43 1.07
CA SER A 91 -20.12 18.87 0.89
C SER A 91 -18.64 19.25 1.08
N MET A 92 -17.87 18.44 1.80
CA MET A 92 -16.42 18.65 1.97
C MET A 92 -15.62 18.67 0.65
N LYS A 93 -16.19 18.20 -0.47
CA LYS A 93 -15.56 18.33 -1.79
C LYS A 93 -15.39 19.79 -2.24
N ASP A 94 -16.22 20.69 -1.71
CA ASP A 94 -16.25 22.11 -2.07
C ASP A 94 -15.50 22.99 -1.03
N VAL A 95 -14.99 22.39 0.06
CA VAL A 95 -14.26 23.10 1.13
C VAL A 95 -12.75 23.18 0.79
N PRO A 96 -12.11 24.36 0.92
CA PRO A 96 -10.65 24.49 0.75
C PRO A 96 -9.87 23.50 1.60
N LYS A 97 -8.78 22.95 1.08
CA LYS A 97 -8.11 21.80 1.71
C LYS A 97 -7.60 22.11 3.12
N GLU A 98 -7.18 23.35 3.32
CA GLU A 98 -6.64 23.93 4.54
C GLU A 98 -7.73 24.08 5.61
N GLU A 99 -8.99 24.29 5.20
CA GLU A 99 -10.15 24.49 6.08
C GLU A 99 -10.87 23.17 6.42
N ARG A 100 -10.71 22.12 5.61
CA ARG A 100 -11.43 20.83 5.79
C ARG A 100 -11.25 20.22 7.19
N ARG A 101 -10.06 20.36 7.78
CA ARG A 101 -9.80 19.82 9.13
C ARG A 101 -10.64 20.55 10.17
N GLU A 102 -10.68 21.87 10.11
CA GLU A 102 -11.46 22.70 11.04
C GLU A 102 -12.95 22.43 10.88
N ALA A 103 -13.45 22.37 9.64
CA ALA A 103 -14.84 22.05 9.35
C ALA A 103 -15.24 20.68 9.94
N LEU A 104 -14.39 19.65 9.79
CA LEU A 104 -14.62 18.33 10.38
C LEU A 104 -14.63 18.37 11.91
N VAL A 105 -13.70 19.09 12.53
CA VAL A 105 -13.64 19.21 14.00
C VAL A 105 -14.89 19.91 14.53
N SER A 106 -15.25 21.06 13.94
CA SER A 106 -16.44 21.82 14.30
C SER A 106 -17.72 20.98 14.19
N PHE A 107 -17.87 20.23 13.10
CA PHE A 107 -18.98 19.31 12.92
C PHE A 107 -19.03 18.22 14.00
N LEU A 108 -17.91 17.55 14.29
CA LEU A 108 -17.87 16.48 15.28
C LEU A 108 -18.05 16.99 16.72
N ASP A 109 -17.60 18.19 17.04
CA ASP A 109 -17.80 18.80 18.37
C ASP A 109 -19.25 19.23 18.57
N ALA A 110 -19.93 19.70 17.52
CA ALA A 110 -21.37 19.95 17.53
C ALA A 110 -22.22 18.66 17.55
N ASN A 111 -21.65 17.52 17.14
CA ASN A 111 -22.34 16.23 17.02
C ASN A 111 -21.62 15.13 17.83
N PRO A 112 -21.67 15.16 19.16
CA PRO A 112 -20.91 14.23 20.01
C PRO A 112 -21.30 12.76 19.82
N GLN A 113 -22.55 12.47 19.46
CA GLN A 113 -22.98 11.11 19.11
C GLN A 113 -22.28 10.62 17.83
N VAL A 114 -22.32 11.41 16.75
CA VAL A 114 -21.64 11.09 15.48
C VAL A 114 -20.14 10.91 15.71
N LYS A 115 -19.54 11.74 16.56
CA LYS A 115 -18.14 11.62 16.98
C LYS A 115 -17.86 10.27 17.65
N ALA A 116 -18.68 9.86 18.61
CA ALA A 116 -18.54 8.57 19.29
C ALA A 116 -18.71 7.39 18.32
N GLU A 117 -19.69 7.46 17.42
CA GLU A 117 -19.95 6.42 16.42
C GLU A 117 -18.80 6.31 15.40
N MET A 118 -18.28 7.43 14.91
CA MET A 118 -17.10 7.48 14.04
C MET A 118 -15.84 6.96 14.71
N GLN A 119 -15.67 7.25 16.01
CA GLN A 119 -14.59 6.68 16.82
C GLN A 119 -14.76 5.16 16.95
N GLY A 120 -15.98 4.68 17.16
CA GLY A 120 -16.35 3.27 17.18
C GLY A 120 -15.96 2.54 15.89
N ILE A 121 -16.36 3.10 14.74
CA ILE A 121 -16.04 2.55 13.40
C ILE A 121 -14.51 2.41 13.19
N ARG A 122 -13.72 3.30 13.77
CA ARG A 122 -12.24 3.32 13.62
C ARG A 122 -11.49 2.54 14.69
N GLN A 123 -12.15 2.04 15.74
CA GLN A 123 -11.48 1.28 16.81
C GLN A 123 -10.61 0.14 16.30
N PRO A 124 -11.02 -0.68 15.31
CA PRO A 124 -10.17 -1.78 14.84
C PRO A 124 -8.78 -1.34 14.35
N ALA A 125 -8.68 -0.16 13.75
CA ALA A 125 -7.40 0.39 13.31
C ALA A 125 -6.55 0.92 14.48
N VAL A 126 -7.20 1.48 15.51
CA VAL A 126 -6.53 1.92 16.74
C VAL A 126 -5.97 0.71 17.48
N ASP A 127 -6.78 -0.32 17.67
CA ASP A 127 -6.40 -1.56 18.35
C ASP A 127 -5.25 -2.27 17.62
N PHE A 128 -5.28 -2.28 16.28
CA PHE A 128 -4.18 -2.81 15.48
C PHE A 128 -2.89 -2.04 15.74
N ARG A 129 -2.93 -0.70 15.73
CA ARG A 129 -1.75 0.13 15.98
C ARG A 129 -1.20 -0.08 17.40
N GLN A 130 -2.06 -0.21 18.40
CA GLN A 130 -1.62 -0.49 19.78
C GLN A 130 -0.93 -1.86 19.90
N ARG A 131 -1.34 -2.83 19.09
CA ARG A 131 -0.78 -4.20 19.10
C ARG A 131 0.46 -4.38 18.20
N CYS A 132 0.57 -3.64 17.11
CA CYS A 132 1.50 -3.91 16.01
C CYS A 132 2.37 -2.73 15.55
N GLY A 133 2.18 -1.53 16.12
CA GLY A 133 2.79 -0.27 15.65
C GLY A 133 3.92 0.30 16.50
#